data_AF-A0A7Y1YRK4-F1
#
_entry.id   AF-A0A7Y1YRK4-F1
#
_cell.length_a   1.000
_cell.length_b   1.000
_cell.length_c   1.000
_cell.angle_alpha   90.00
_cell.angle_beta   90.00
_cell.angle_gamma   90.00
#
_symmetry.space_group_name_H-M   'P 1'
#
loop_
_entity.id
_entity.type
_entity.pdbx_description
1 polymer ?
#
loop_
_entity_poly.entity_id
_entity_poly.type
_entity_poly.pdbx_seq_one_letter_code
_entity_poly.pdbx_strand_id
1 'polypeptide(L)'
;PVTVRHSGVAGKDIVYVNLENEIQVSVHLFKDISSTFQITVFGENGWKLIDIRNSYAMFRDNLIEFIRSVEEGSSRLAFKKTINIIDTLISAQDSLQQNGKLIKLV
;
A
#
# COMPACT_ATOMS: atom_id res chain seq x y z
N PRO A 1 -3.40 -9.90 2.94
CA PRO A 1 -3.33 -9.94 1.46
C PRO A 1 -3.04 -11.39 1.06
N VAL A 2 -3.58 -11.88 -0.05
CA VAL A 2 -3.52 -13.31 -0.40
C VAL A 2 -2.38 -13.59 -1.39
N THR A 3 -2.26 -12.78 -2.44
CA THR A 3 -1.21 -12.95 -3.44
C THR A 3 -0.65 -11.63 -3.91
N VAL A 4 0.62 -11.63 -4.29
CA VAL A 4 1.35 -10.47 -4.82
C VAL A 4 2.07 -10.87 -6.10
N ARG A 5 2.03 -9.99 -7.11
CA ARG A 5 2.79 -10.14 -8.35
C ARG A 5 3.38 -8.81 -8.78
N HIS A 6 4.68 -8.77 -9.01
CA HIS A 6 5.35 -7.65 -9.66
C HIS A 6 5.36 -7.86 -11.18
N SER A 7 5.01 -6.83 -11.95
CA SER A 7 4.99 -6.87 -13.42
C SER A 7 5.72 -5.68 -14.06
N GLY A 8 6.36 -4.85 -13.24
CA GLY A 8 7.10 -3.68 -13.70
C GLY A 8 8.59 -3.97 -13.84
N VAL A 9 9.37 -2.90 -13.81
CA VAL A 9 10.83 -2.93 -13.70
C VAL A 9 11.26 -2.00 -12.57
N ALA A 10 12.48 -2.16 -12.07
CA ALA A 10 12.99 -1.31 -10.99
C ALA A 10 12.84 0.19 -11.33
N GLY A 11 12.19 0.94 -10.45
CA GLY A 11 11.92 2.38 -10.63
C GLY A 11 10.68 2.71 -11.48
N LYS A 12 10.02 1.69 -12.03
CA LYS A 12 8.70 1.74 -12.67
C LYS A 12 7.91 0.51 -12.23
N ASP A 13 7.75 0.41 -10.92
CA ASP A 13 7.19 -0.76 -10.26
C ASP A 13 5.67 -0.78 -10.45
N ILE A 14 5.16 -1.92 -10.91
CA ILE A 14 3.72 -2.18 -11.02
C ILE A 14 3.48 -3.47 -10.25
N VAL A 15 2.71 -3.39 -9.17
CA VAL A 15 2.47 -4.51 -8.27
C VAL A 15 0.97 -4.77 -8.18
N TYR A 16 0.58 -5.99 -8.49
CA TYR A 16 -0.78 -6.47 -8.30
C TYR A 16 -0.89 -7.21 -6.97
N VAL A 17 -1.87 -6.84 -6.16
CA VAL A 17 -2.17 -7.45 -4.87
C VAL A 17 -3.62 -7.91 -4.88
N ASN A 18 -3.84 -9.19 -4.61
CA ASN A 18 -5.19 -9.73 -4.36
C ASN A 18 -5.41 -9.81 -2.85
N LEU A 19 -6.52 -9.26 -2.38
CA LEU A 19 -6.95 -9.33 -0.98
C LEU A 19 -7.90 -10.52 -0.76
N GLU A 20 -8.21 -10.84 0.49
CA GLU A 20 -9.02 -12.02 0.88
C GLU A 20 -10.45 -11.99 0.34
N ASN A 21 -10.99 -10.79 0.06
CA ASN A 21 -12.35 -10.59 -0.41
C ASN A 21 -12.42 -10.36 -1.93
N GLU A 22 -11.51 -10.96 -2.70
CA GLU A 22 -11.40 -10.80 -4.15
C GLU A 22 -11.11 -9.36 -4.64
N ILE A 23 -10.89 -8.42 -3.71
CA ILE A 23 -10.51 -7.05 -4.03
C ILE A 23 -9.12 -7.08 -4.66
N GLN A 24 -9.04 -6.58 -5.88
CA GLN A 24 -7.81 -6.43 -6.63
C GLN A 24 -7.28 -5.00 -6.46
N VAL A 25 -5.99 -4.89 -6.16
CA VAL A 25 -5.29 -3.62 -6.02
C VAL A 25 -4.10 -3.63 -6.96
N SER A 26 -3.96 -2.57 -7.76
CA SER A 26 -2.72 -2.30 -8.49
C SER A 26 -2.02 -1.09 -7.88
N VAL A 27 -0.74 -1.26 -7.55
CA VAL A 27 0.12 -0.20 -7.03
C VAL A 27 1.13 0.15 -8.12
N HIS A 28 1.12 1.41 -8.53
CA HIS A 28 2.01 1.94 -9.56
C HIS A 28 2.95 2.93 -8.90
N LEU A 29 4.24 2.61 -8.87
CA LEU A 29 5.27 3.45 -8.28
C LEU A 29 6.32 3.79 -9.34
N PHE A 30 6.39 5.06 -9.68
CA PHE A 30 7.38 5.59 -10.61
C PHE A 30 8.37 6.47 -9.85
N LYS A 31 9.66 6.19 -10.02
CA LYS A 31 10.71 7.09 -9.53
C LYS A 31 10.84 8.31 -10.44
N ASP A 32 11.37 9.38 -9.87
CA ASP A 32 11.75 10.61 -10.58
C ASP A 32 10.62 11.31 -11.34
N ILE A 33 9.38 11.17 -10.85
CA ILE A 33 8.21 11.96 -11.29
C ILE A 33 7.81 12.98 -10.23
N SER A 34 6.97 13.94 -10.60
CA SER A 34 6.35 14.84 -9.63
C SER A 34 5.56 14.03 -8.59
N SER A 35 5.66 14.45 -7.34
CA SER A 35 4.96 13.77 -6.24
C SER A 35 3.46 13.80 -6.49
N THR A 36 2.92 12.63 -6.76
CA THR A 36 1.49 12.39 -6.95
C THR A 36 1.12 11.17 -6.13
N PHE A 37 0.03 11.27 -5.38
CA PHE A 37 -0.49 10.14 -4.65
C PHE A 37 -1.99 10.09 -4.88
N GLN A 38 -2.40 9.09 -5.65
CA GLN A 38 -3.76 8.93 -6.12
C GLN A 38 -4.26 7.54 -5.79
N ILE A 39 -5.50 7.47 -5.35
CA ILE A 39 -6.21 6.22 -5.14
C ILE A 39 -7.50 6.28 -5.95
N THR A 40 -7.68 5.34 -6.87
CA THR A 40 -8.95 5.16 -7.56
C THR A 40 -9.62 3.90 -7.02
N VAL A 41 -10.85 4.05 -6.55
CA VAL A 41 -11.65 2.95 -6.03
C VAL A 41 -12.82 2.72 -6.99
N PHE A 42 -12.99 1.49 -7.42
CA PHE A 42 -14.07 1.08 -8.31
C PHE A 42 -15.01 0.14 -7.55
N GLY A 43 -16.31 0.37 -7.69
CA GLY A 43 -17.36 -0.50 -7.16
C GLY A 43 -18.46 -0.69 -8.19
N GLU A 44 -19.40 -1.59 -7.89
CA GLU A 44 -20.48 -1.98 -8.82
C GLU A 44 -21.33 -0.78 -9.28
N ASN A 45 -21.55 0.19 -8.39
CA ASN A 45 -22.46 1.32 -8.62
C ASN A 45 -21.72 2.65 -8.86
N GLY A 46 -20.40 2.64 -9.01
CA GLY A 46 -19.64 3.86 -9.24
C GLY A 46 -18.16 3.76 -8.92
N TRP A 47 -17.46 4.88 -9.06
CA TRP A 47 -16.04 4.97 -8.79
C TRP A 47 -15.69 6.31 -8.14
N LYS A 48 -14.54 6.37 -7.49
CA LYS A 48 -14.02 7.58 -6.87
C LYS A 48 -12.52 7.69 -7.05
N LEU A 49 -12.07 8.84 -7.53
CA LEU A 49 -10.66 9.25 -7.45
C LEU A 49 -10.43 10.09 -6.20
N ILE A 50 -9.41 9.72 -5.45
CA ILE A 50 -8.92 10.43 -4.28
C ILE A 50 -7.51 10.91 -4.63
N ASP A 51 -7.37 12.21 -4.84
CA ASP A 51 -6.08 12.86 -5.13
C ASP A 51 -5.55 13.52 -3.86
N ILE A 52 -4.40 13.03 -3.37
CA ILE A 52 -3.81 13.49 -2.12
C ILE A 52 -2.68 14.47 -2.41
N ARG A 53 -3.01 15.76 -2.24
CA ARG A 53 -2.07 16.88 -2.49
C ARG A 53 -1.43 17.45 -1.23
N ASN A 54 -2.05 17.23 -0.06
CA ASN A 54 -1.60 17.81 1.21
C ASN A 54 -0.91 16.78 2.10
N SER A 55 0.30 16.37 1.71
CA SER A 55 1.10 15.41 2.48
C SER A 55 1.52 15.95 3.85
N TYR A 56 1.71 17.27 3.97
CA TYR A 56 2.07 17.91 5.24
C TYR A 56 0.99 17.74 6.31
N ALA A 57 -0.27 17.99 5.97
CA ALA A 57 -1.37 17.81 6.91
C ALA A 57 -1.46 16.35 7.40
N MET A 58 -1.36 15.38 6.49
CA MET A 58 -1.35 13.96 6.88
C MET A 58 -0.20 13.62 7.83
N PHE A 59 1.01 14.14 7.57
CA PHE A 59 2.15 13.92 8.46
C PHE A 59 1.92 14.53 9.85
N ARG A 60 1.42 15.77 9.91
CA ARG A 60 1.06 16.42 11.17
C ARG A 60 0.02 15.61 11.94
N ASP A 61 -1.03 15.15 11.27
CA ASP A 61 -2.10 14.37 11.90
C ASP A 61 -1.57 13.04 12.44
N ASN A 62 -0.65 12.38 11.73
CA ASN A 62 0.04 11.18 12.23
C ASN A 62 0.84 11.45 13.51
N LEU A 63 1.51 12.61 13.64
CA LEU A 63 2.23 12.97 14.87
C LEU A 63 1.26 13.21 16.03
N ILE A 64 0.10 13.82 15.77
CA ILE A 64 -0.94 14.02 16.78
C ILE A 64 -1.46 12.66 17.28
N GLU A 65 -1.75 11.73 16.37
CA GLU A 65 -2.21 10.38 16.75
C GLU A 65 -1.13 9.56 17.48
N PHE A 66 0.14 9.78 17.15
CA PHE A 66 1.25 9.20 17.90
C PHE A 66 1.28 9.71 19.35
N ILE A 67 1.21 11.03 19.56
CA ILE A 67 1.20 11.62 20.91
C ILE A 67 0.03 11.06 21.72
N ARG A 68 -1.18 11.03 21.14
CA ARG A 68 -2.37 10.44 21.79
C ARG A 68 -2.16 8.96 22.16
N SER A 69 -1.54 8.18 21.27
CA SER A 69 -1.25 6.77 21.55
C SER A 69 -0.33 6.60 22.76
N VAL A 70 0.64 7.50 22.92
CA VAL A 70 1.56 7.52 24.07
C VAL A 70 0.83 7.94 25.35
N GLU A 71 0.02 9.00 25.30
CA GLU A 71 -0.74 9.50 26.44
C GLU A 71 -1.76 8.47 26.96
N GLU A 72 -2.47 7.79 26.06
CA GLU A 72 -3.48 6.79 26.40
C GLU A 72 -2.88 5.40 26.67
N GLY A 73 -1.58 5.20 26.44
CA GLY A 73 -0.90 3.91 26.60
C GLY A 73 -1.42 2.81 25.66
N SER A 74 -2.07 3.18 24.55
CA SER A 74 -2.68 2.23 23.61
C SER A 74 -2.39 2.60 22.16
N SER A 75 -2.02 1.61 21.35
CA SER A 75 -1.71 1.85 19.93
C SER A 75 -2.99 2.08 19.13
N ARG A 76 -3.04 3.19 18.38
CA ARG A 76 -4.09 3.46 17.38
C ARG A 76 -4.03 2.53 16.17
N LEU A 77 -2.88 1.90 15.93
CA LEU A 77 -2.67 0.98 14.81
C LEU A 77 -2.39 -0.43 15.32
N ALA A 78 -3.12 -1.41 14.80
CA ALA A 78 -2.85 -2.81 15.09
C ALA A 78 -1.53 -3.21 14.44
N PHE A 79 -0.60 -3.76 15.23
CA PHE A 79 0.72 -4.19 14.78
C PHE A 79 0.68 -5.15 13.57
N LYS A 80 -0.33 -6.04 13.56
CA LYS A 80 -0.58 -6.96 12.44
C LYS A 80 -0.74 -6.24 11.09
N LYS A 81 -1.31 -5.03 11.07
CA LYS A 81 -1.45 -4.25 9.82
C LYS A 81 -0.08 -3.86 9.26
N THR A 82 0.84 -3.44 10.13
CA THR A 82 2.21 -3.08 9.73
C THR A 82 2.96 -4.28 9.20
N ILE A 83 2.86 -5.44 9.86
CA ILE A 83 3.45 -6.70 9.37
C ILE A 83 2.92 -7.05 7.97
N ASN A 84 1.60 -7.03 7.78
CA ASN A 84 1.00 -7.32 6.48
C ASN A 84 1.52 -6.41 5.36
N ILE A 85 1.76 -5.12 5.64
CA ILE A 85 2.33 -4.17 4.69
C ILE A 85 3.78 -4.57 4.35
N ILE A 86 4.60 -4.84 5.37
CA ILE A 86 6.00 -5.25 5.19
C ILE A 86 6.09 -6.55 4.38
N ASP A 87 5.32 -7.57 4.72
CA ASP A 87 5.31 -8.85 4.02
C ASP A 87 4.88 -8.70 2.55
N THR A 88 3.94 -7.79 2.28
CA THR A 88 3.53 -7.46 0.91
C THR A 88 4.68 -6.82 0.13
N LEU A 89 5.45 -5.92 0.74
CA LEU A 89 6.61 -5.28 0.10
C LEU A 89 7.72 -6.30 -0.19
N ILE A 90 8.04 -7.17 0.78
CA ILE A 90 9.02 -8.26 0.62
C ILE A 90 8.58 -9.19 -0.51
N SER A 91 7.32 -9.63 -0.51
CA SER A 91 6.79 -10.52 -1.54
C SER A 91 6.77 -9.89 -2.94
N ALA A 92 6.54 -8.58 -3.05
CA ALA A 92 6.63 -7.87 -4.32
C ALA A 92 8.08 -7.86 -4.84
N GLN A 93 9.05 -7.67 -3.94
CA GLN A 93 10.48 -7.72 -4.28
C GLN A 93 10.92 -9.13 -4.69
N ASP A 94 10.46 -10.17 -3.99
CA ASP A 94 10.72 -11.57 -4.34
C ASP A 94 10.10 -11.94 -5.68
N SER A 95 8.88 -11.45 -5.96
CA SER A 95 8.21 -11.62 -7.25
C SER A 95 9.05 -11.04 -8.38
N LEU A 96 9.58 -9.82 -8.20
CA LEU A 96 10.46 -9.17 -9.18
C LEU A 96 11.72 -10.01 -9.45
N GLN A 97 12.39 -10.48 -8.39
CA GLN A 97 13.60 -11.32 -8.52
C GLN A 97 13.32 -12.66 -9.20
N GLN A 98 12.09 -13.15 -9.12
CA GLN A 98 11.62 -14.38 -9.76
C GLN A 98 10.89 -14.11 -11.10
N ASN A 99 11.24 -13.04 -11.81
CA ASN A 99 10.68 -12.68 -13.12
C ASN A 99 9.14 -12.55 -13.12
N GLY A 100 8.59 -11.91 -12.07
CA GLY A 100 7.16 -11.64 -11.95
C GLY A 100 6.32 -12.85 -11.56
N LYS A 101 6.91 -13.84 -10.88
CA LYS A 101 6.17 -14.99 -10.36
C LYS A 101 5.15 -14.54 -9.31
N LEU A 102 3.95 -15.13 -9.33
CA LEU A 102 2.94 -14.92 -8.30
C LEU A 102 3.41 -15.50 -6.96
N ILE A 103 3.45 -14.67 -5.92
CA ILE A 103 3.80 -15.06 -4.55
C ILE A 103 2.52 -15.13 -3.73
N LYS A 104 2.32 -16.23 -2.99
CA LYS A 104 1.24 -16.38 -2.02
C LYS A 104 1.75 -15.95 -0.65
N LEU A 105 1.04 -15.04 -0.02
CA LEU A 105 1.29 -14.64 1.37
C LEU A 105 0.65 -15.67 2.30
N VAL A 106 1.36 -16.06 3.35
CA VAL A 106 0.94 -17.06 4.35
C VAL A 106 0.40 -16.36 5.59
#